data_AF-A0A9E0BGG3-F1
#
_entry.id   AF-A0A9E0BGG3-F1
#
_cell.length_a   1.000
_cell.length_b   1.000
_cell.length_c   1.000
_cell.angle_alpha   90.00
_cell.angle_beta   90.00
_cell.angle_gamma   90.00
#
_symmetry.space_group_name_H-M   'P 1'
#
loop_
_entity.id
_entity.type
_entity.pdbx_description
1 polymer ?
#
loop_
_entity_poly.entity_id
_entity_poly.type
_entity_poly.pdbx_seq_one_letter_code
_entity_poly.pdbx_strand_id
1 'polypeptide(L)'
;MIAFWVAAALISAVAAGLVLHAAAQAALNAGSQDPTLALYRRQLTEIDDLADRGLIAPGERKGAHAEAARRLLHAADADVRPWTTDAALRKPVLAVAALVPLIALGLYFWVGSPGYPDQTFRSRLAAWRATDPATLSAPEMAAVLQALTVERPRDPEGFHDLAMAHAASDNPSGAARALRRA
;
A
#
# COMPACT_ATOMS: atom_id res chain seq x y z
N MET A 1 -20.31 -1.30 2.66
CA MET A 1 -18.82 -1.32 2.64
C MET A 1 -18.21 -1.87 1.35
N ILE A 2 -18.91 -2.72 0.58
CA ILE A 2 -18.29 -3.39 -0.59
C ILE A 2 -17.91 -2.43 -1.73
N ALA A 3 -18.63 -1.33 -1.91
CA ALA A 3 -18.33 -0.33 -2.94
C ALA A 3 -16.96 0.34 -2.74
N PHE A 4 -16.55 0.55 -1.48
CA PHE A 4 -15.21 1.05 -1.16
C PHE A 4 -14.14 0.05 -1.62
N TRP A 5 -14.29 -1.23 -1.27
CA TRP A 5 -13.33 -2.27 -1.64
C TRP A 5 -13.28 -2.49 -3.15
N VAL A 6 -14.42 -2.42 -3.85
CA VAL A 6 -14.49 -2.47 -5.31
C VAL A 6 -13.77 -1.27 -5.93
N ALA A 7 -14.00 -0.05 -5.44
CA ALA A 7 -13.32 1.15 -5.93
C ALA A 7 -11.80 1.09 -5.68
N ALA A 8 -11.38 0.68 -4.48
CA ALA A 8 -9.97 0.53 -4.13
C ALA A 8 -9.28 -0.52 -5.01
N ALA A 9 -9.94 -1.66 -5.25
CA ALA A 9 -9.44 -2.70 -6.14
C ALA A 9 -9.32 -2.19 -7.58
N LEU A 10 -10.33 -1.46 -8.08
CA LEU A 10 -10.33 -0.88 -9.43
C LEU A 10 -9.19 0.13 -9.61
N ILE A 11 -9.04 1.06 -8.67
CA ILE A 11 -7.96 2.07 -8.70
C ILE A 11 -6.60 1.38 -8.66
N SER A 12 -6.44 0.36 -7.80
CA SER A 12 -5.20 -0.42 -7.71
C SER A 12 -4.88 -1.15 -9.01
N ALA A 13 -5.90 -1.74 -9.66
CA ALA A 13 -5.74 -2.42 -10.95
C ALA A 13 -5.36 -1.44 -12.07
N VAL A 14 -5.97 -0.25 -12.11
CA VAL A 14 -5.60 0.80 -13.06
C VAL A 14 -4.18 1.29 -12.82
N ALA A 15 -3.80 1.57 -11.57
CA ALA A 15 -2.45 2.00 -11.22
C ALA A 15 -1.40 0.94 -11.60
N ALA A 16 -1.65 -0.32 -11.26
CA ALA A 16 -0.80 -1.44 -11.68
C ALA A 16 -0.70 -1.54 -13.20
N GLY A 17 -1.82 -1.39 -13.92
CA GLY A 17 -1.86 -1.37 -15.37
C GLY A 17 -1.01 -0.25 -15.99
N LEU A 18 -1.09 0.97 -15.44
CA LEU A 18 -0.27 2.11 -15.87
C LEU A 18 1.22 1.88 -15.63
N VAL A 19 1.59 1.36 -14.45
CA VAL A 19 2.99 1.03 -14.11
C VAL A 19 3.54 -0.05 -15.05
N LEU A 20 2.77 -1.13 -15.26
CA LEU A 20 3.16 -2.21 -16.17
C LEU A 20 3.24 -1.72 -17.63
N HIS A 21 2.33 -0.85 -18.06
CA HIS A 21 2.38 -0.25 -19.40
C HIS A 21 3.62 0.63 -19.57
N ALA A 22 3.91 1.51 -18.61
CA ALA A 22 5.09 2.37 -18.65
C ALA A 22 6.38 1.53 -18.62
N ALA A 23 6.45 0.49 -17.79
CA ALA A 23 7.57 -0.43 -17.75
C ALA A 23 7.74 -1.20 -19.08
N ALA A 24 6.65 -1.65 -19.69
CA ALA A 24 6.69 -2.32 -20.99
C ALA A 24 7.18 -1.37 -22.10
N GLN A 25 6.71 -0.12 -22.12
CA GLN A 25 7.20 0.90 -23.05
C GLN A 25 8.68 1.22 -22.84
N ALA A 26 9.11 1.36 -21.58
CA ALA A 26 10.53 1.56 -21.24
C ALA A 26 11.39 0.38 -21.70
N ALA A 27 10.92 -0.86 -21.54
CA ALA A 27 11.63 -2.05 -22.01
C ALA A 27 11.74 -2.12 -23.53
N LEU A 28 10.70 -1.71 -24.27
CA LEU A 28 10.75 -1.61 -25.74
C LEU A 28 11.74 -0.53 -26.20
N ASN A 29 11.79 0.60 -25.49
CA ASN A 29 12.67 1.72 -25.82
C ASN A 29 14.12 1.53 -25.33
N ALA A 30 14.35 0.65 -24.35
CA ALA A 30 15.67 0.33 -23.80
C ALA A 30 16.61 -0.31 -24.85
N GLY A 31 16.07 -0.85 -25.95
CA GLY A 31 16.86 -1.31 -27.09
C GLY A 31 17.43 -0.20 -27.99
N SER A 32 17.09 1.08 -27.75
CA SER A 32 17.37 2.15 -28.74
C SER A 32 18.63 2.98 -28.52
N GLN A 33 19.31 2.92 -27.36
CA GLN A 33 20.70 3.38 -27.10
C GLN A 33 20.94 3.41 -25.60
N ASP A 34 22.05 2.87 -25.11
CA ASP A 34 22.46 3.04 -23.72
C ASP A 34 22.72 4.54 -23.45
N PRO A 35 21.92 5.21 -22.59
CA PRO A 35 22.09 6.63 -22.30
C PRO A 35 23.45 6.95 -21.67
N THR A 36 24.13 5.93 -21.13
CA THR A 36 25.47 6.01 -20.57
C THR A 36 26.51 6.47 -21.60
N LEU A 37 26.39 6.04 -22.86
CA LEU A 37 27.30 6.46 -23.93
C LEU A 37 27.14 7.95 -24.26
N ALA A 38 25.90 8.43 -24.34
CA ALA A 38 25.62 9.84 -24.58
C ALA A 38 26.11 10.72 -23.42
N LEU A 39 25.98 10.24 -22.18
CA LEU A 39 26.50 10.90 -20.99
C LEU A 39 28.03 11.05 -21.05
N TYR A 40 28.77 9.98 -21.31
CA TYR A 40 30.23 10.03 -21.36
C TYR A 40 30.77 10.85 -22.54
N ARG A 41 30.08 10.84 -23.71
CA ARG A 41 30.41 11.75 -24.82
C ARG A 41 30.23 13.21 -24.41
N ARG A 42 29.12 13.54 -23.74
CA ARG A 42 28.90 14.89 -23.20
C ARG A 42 29.98 15.29 -22.19
N GLN A 43 30.38 14.35 -21.33
CA GLN A 43 31.42 14.59 -20.33
C GLN A 43 32.78 14.97 -20.95
N LEU A 44 33.14 14.37 -22.09
CA LEU A 44 34.35 14.77 -22.83
C LEU A 44 34.27 16.21 -23.32
N THR A 45 33.14 16.58 -23.94
CA THR A 45 32.91 17.95 -24.43
C THR A 45 32.90 18.96 -23.29
N GLU A 46 32.34 18.61 -22.14
CA GLU A 46 32.31 19.47 -20.95
C GLU A 46 33.70 19.67 -20.34
N ILE A 47 34.55 18.63 -20.32
CA ILE A 47 35.96 18.75 -19.90
C ILE A 47 36.73 19.69 -20.84
N ASP A 48 36.52 19.58 -22.15
CA ASP A 48 37.18 20.45 -23.12
C ASP A 48 36.75 21.92 -22.96
N ASP A 49 35.45 22.18 -22.83
CA ASP A 49 34.92 23.54 -22.62
C ASP A 49 35.40 24.15 -21.30
N LEU A 50 35.43 23.36 -20.22
CA LEU A 50 35.99 23.79 -18.94
C LEU A 50 37.48 24.14 -19.03
N ALA A 51 38.25 23.36 -19.78
CA ALA A 51 39.67 23.60 -19.99
C ALA A 51 39.91 24.84 -20.86
N ASP A 52 39.11 25.05 -21.90
CA ASP A 52 39.20 26.22 -22.78
C ASP A 52 38.81 27.51 -22.05
N ARG A 53 37.91 27.42 -21.06
CA ARG A 53 37.55 28.50 -20.13
C ARG A 53 38.59 28.73 -19.02
N GLY A 54 39.67 27.96 -18.97
CA GLY A 54 40.73 28.08 -17.97
C GLY A 54 40.32 27.65 -16.55
N LEU A 55 39.22 26.88 -16.41
CA LEU A 55 38.71 26.41 -15.12
C LEU A 55 39.32 25.07 -14.68
N ILE A 56 40.06 24.41 -15.57
CA ILE A 56 40.84 23.21 -15.30
C ILE A 56 42.31 23.53 -15.52
N ALA A 57 43.18 23.09 -14.60
CA ALA A 57 44.61 23.29 -14.75
C ALA A 57 45.12 22.58 -16.02
N PRO A 58 46.05 23.18 -16.79
CA PRO A 58 46.54 22.58 -18.04
C PRO A 58 47.12 21.17 -17.88
N GLY A 59 47.72 20.88 -16.72
CA GLY A 59 48.25 19.55 -16.39
C GLY A 59 47.18 18.50 -16.09
N GLU A 60 45.98 18.92 -15.68
CA GLU A 60 44.88 18.03 -15.27
C GLU A 60 43.96 17.66 -16.45
N ARG A 61 43.85 18.52 -17.47
CA ARG A 61 43.02 18.30 -18.67
C ARG A 61 43.25 16.92 -19.30
N LYS A 62 44.51 16.58 -19.55
CA LYS A 62 44.88 15.33 -20.24
C LYS A 62 44.50 14.09 -19.44
N GLY A 63 44.65 14.15 -18.11
CA GLY A 63 44.28 13.06 -17.20
C GLY A 63 42.77 12.87 -17.13
N ALA A 64 42.02 13.94 -16.93
CA ALA A 64 40.57 13.91 -16.87
C ALA A 64 39.95 13.40 -18.19
N HIS A 65 40.44 13.88 -19.33
CA HIS A 65 39.98 13.44 -20.64
C HIS A 65 40.32 11.96 -20.90
N ALA A 66 41.51 11.49 -20.51
CA ALA A 66 41.89 10.09 -20.67
C ALA A 66 41.03 9.14 -19.81
N GLU A 67 40.70 9.54 -18.59
CA GLU A 67 39.82 8.78 -17.69
C GLU A 67 38.38 8.73 -18.20
N ALA A 68 37.82 9.86 -18.64
CA ALA A 68 36.49 9.90 -19.25
C ALA A 68 36.41 9.07 -20.54
N ALA A 69 37.45 9.12 -21.39
CA ALA A 69 37.53 8.30 -22.60
C ALA A 69 37.64 6.80 -22.29
N ARG A 70 38.39 6.41 -21.25
CA ARG A 70 38.43 5.02 -20.78
C ARG A 70 37.07 4.53 -20.30
N ARG A 71 36.33 5.36 -19.56
CA ARG A 71 34.96 5.02 -19.12
C ARG A 71 33.99 4.90 -20.29
N LEU A 72 34.11 5.77 -21.30
CA LEU A 72 33.33 5.67 -22.53
C LEU A 72 33.59 4.35 -23.25
N LEU A 73 34.85 3.96 -23.42
CA LEU A 73 35.23 2.69 -24.06
C LEU A 73 34.72 1.50 -23.26
N HIS A 74 34.89 1.52 -21.94
CA HIS A 74 34.41 0.45 -21.08
C HIS A 74 32.88 0.32 -21.08
N ALA A 75 32.15 1.44 -21.22
CA ALA A 75 30.70 1.42 -21.38
C ALA A 75 30.28 0.97 -22.79
N ALA A 76 31.09 1.23 -23.82
CA ALA A 76 30.84 0.77 -25.19
C ALA A 76 31.07 -0.74 -25.34
N ASP A 77 32.06 -1.29 -24.63
CA ASP A 77 32.35 -2.73 -24.58
C ASP A 77 31.50 -3.48 -23.55
N ALA A 78 30.72 -2.76 -22.73
CA ALA A 78 29.81 -3.40 -21.78
C ALA A 78 28.72 -4.15 -22.56
N ASP A 79 28.74 -5.48 -22.43
CA ASP A 79 27.76 -6.36 -23.05
C ASP A 79 26.41 -6.15 -22.35
N VAL A 80 25.61 -5.21 -22.86
CA VAL A 80 24.25 -4.96 -22.36
C VAL A 80 23.42 -6.17 -22.75
N ARG A 81 23.40 -7.19 -21.88
CA ARG A 81 22.47 -8.31 -22.04
C ARG A 81 21.06 -7.75 -21.87
N PRO A 82 20.25 -7.66 -22.93
CA PRO A 82 18.86 -7.26 -22.75
C PRO A 82 18.21 -8.28 -21.83
N TRP A 83 17.32 -7.83 -20.97
CA TRP A 83 16.47 -8.73 -20.20
C TRP A 83 15.60 -9.52 -21.18
N THR A 84 16.04 -10.73 -21.54
CA THR A 84 15.29 -11.60 -22.43
C THR A 84 14.31 -12.41 -21.60
N THR A 85 13.02 -12.13 -21.76
CA THR A 85 11.97 -13.01 -21.25
C THR A 85 11.56 -13.98 -22.35
N ASP A 86 11.29 -15.23 -21.99
CA ASP A 86 10.73 -16.20 -22.93
C ASP A 86 9.31 -15.76 -23.32
N ALA A 87 9.14 -15.32 -24.56
CA ALA A 87 7.87 -14.86 -25.09
C ALA A 87 6.77 -15.94 -25.01
N ALA A 88 7.16 -17.23 -25.00
CA ALA A 88 6.25 -18.34 -24.83
C ALA A 88 5.59 -18.36 -23.44
N LEU A 89 6.29 -17.89 -22.40
CA LEU A 89 5.78 -17.85 -21.02
C LEU A 89 4.88 -16.65 -20.74
N ARG A 90 4.87 -15.63 -21.60
CA ARG A 90 4.08 -14.40 -21.36
C ARG A 90 2.58 -14.68 -21.27
N LYS A 91 2.03 -15.48 -22.20
CA LYS A 91 0.60 -15.84 -22.22
C LYS A 91 0.17 -16.66 -20.99
N PRO A 92 0.85 -17.76 -20.60
CA PRO A 92 0.46 -18.52 -19.43
C PRO A 92 0.62 -17.73 -18.13
N VAL A 93 1.66 -16.89 -17.99
CA VAL A 93 1.81 -16.03 -16.80
C VAL A 93 0.65 -15.04 -16.68
N LEU A 94 0.27 -14.37 -17.77
CA LEU A 94 -0.88 -13.46 -17.76
C LEU A 94 -2.20 -14.21 -17.51
N ALA A 95 -2.33 -15.43 -18.05
CA ALA A 95 -3.50 -16.26 -17.81
C ALA A 95 -3.62 -16.64 -16.31
N VAL A 96 -2.53 -17.07 -15.67
CA VAL A 96 -2.52 -17.38 -14.24
C VAL A 96 -2.80 -16.13 -13.39
N ALA A 97 -2.17 -15.00 -13.73
CA ALA A 97 -2.37 -13.74 -13.04
C ALA A 97 -3.83 -13.26 -13.08
N ALA A 98 -4.54 -13.52 -14.19
CA ALA A 98 -5.98 -13.24 -14.31
C ALA A 98 -6.86 -14.32 -13.66
N LEU A 99 -6.45 -15.58 -13.72
CA LEU A 99 -7.24 -16.71 -13.21
C LEU A 99 -7.34 -16.71 -11.69
N VAL A 100 -6.25 -16.40 -10.98
CA VAL A 100 -6.22 -16.38 -9.51
C VAL A 100 -7.30 -15.48 -8.90
N PRO A 101 -7.43 -14.18 -9.26
CA PRO A 101 -8.49 -13.33 -8.72
C PRO A 101 -9.89 -13.77 -9.16
N LEU A 102 -10.05 -14.36 -10.35
CA LEU A 102 -11.34 -14.90 -10.80
C LEU A 102 -11.78 -16.11 -9.95
N ILE A 103 -10.85 -17.02 -9.64
CA ILE A 103 -11.12 -18.15 -8.73
C ILE A 103 -11.47 -17.62 -7.34
N ALA A 104 -10.74 -16.63 -6.81
CA ALA A 104 -11.03 -16.04 -5.51
C ALA A 104 -12.44 -15.42 -5.48
N LEU A 105 -12.84 -14.69 -6.52
CA LEU A 105 -14.20 -14.16 -6.66
C LEU A 105 -15.24 -15.29 -6.74
N GLY A 106 -14.99 -16.33 -7.53
CA GLY A 106 -15.87 -17.50 -7.64
C GLY A 106 -16.08 -18.20 -6.29
N LEU A 107 -15.00 -18.40 -5.53
CA LEU A 107 -15.04 -18.94 -4.17
C LEU A 107 -15.83 -18.04 -3.22
N TYR A 108 -15.65 -16.72 -3.30
CA TYR A 108 -16.42 -15.77 -2.50
C TYR A 108 -17.91 -15.80 -2.84
N PHE A 109 -18.29 -15.92 -4.11
CA PHE A 109 -19.69 -16.06 -4.49
C PHE A 109 -20.29 -17.41 -4.06
N TRP A 110 -19.48 -18.46 -3.97
CA TRP A 110 -19.94 -19.79 -3.58
C TRP A 110 -20.07 -19.96 -2.06
N VAL A 111 -19.08 -19.48 -1.29
CA VAL A 111 -19.00 -19.68 0.17
C VAL A 111 -19.38 -18.42 0.95
N GLY A 112 -19.23 -17.24 0.35
CA GLY A 112 -19.46 -15.96 0.99
C GLY A 112 -20.92 -15.50 0.95
N SER A 113 -21.15 -14.28 1.45
CA SER A 113 -22.47 -13.66 1.52
C SER A 113 -22.42 -12.25 0.94
N PRO A 114 -22.39 -12.09 -0.40
CA PRO A 114 -22.20 -10.81 -1.06
C PRO A 114 -23.31 -9.77 -0.76
N GLY A 115 -24.50 -10.23 -0.38
CA GLY A 115 -25.65 -9.37 -0.04
C GLY A 115 -25.81 -9.07 1.45
N TYR A 116 -24.88 -9.50 2.32
CA TYR A 116 -25.04 -9.29 3.76
C TYR A 116 -24.91 -7.79 4.10
N PRO A 117 -25.90 -7.20 4.80
CA PRO A 117 -25.87 -5.78 5.10
C PRO A 117 -24.76 -5.43 6.09
N ASP A 118 -24.28 -4.20 6.03
CA ASP A 118 -23.23 -3.71 6.93
C ASP A 118 -23.72 -3.71 8.40
N GLN A 119 -23.00 -4.39 9.28
CA GLN A 119 -23.29 -4.45 10.72
C GLN A 119 -22.59 -3.30 11.48
N THR A 120 -23.02 -2.07 11.21
CA THR A 120 -22.49 -0.88 11.89
C THR A 120 -22.59 -1.01 13.42
N PHE A 121 -21.72 -0.33 14.17
CA PHE A 121 -21.80 -0.34 15.62
C PHE A 121 -23.17 0.14 16.12
N ARG A 122 -23.77 1.14 15.46
CA ARG A 122 -25.09 1.66 15.81
C ARG A 122 -26.21 0.62 15.61
N SER A 123 -26.19 -0.13 14.49
CA SER A 123 -27.20 -1.16 14.25
C SER A 123 -27.05 -2.34 15.21
N ARG A 124 -25.82 -2.76 15.52
CA ARG A 124 -25.56 -3.79 16.54
C ARG A 124 -25.98 -3.35 17.94
N LEU A 125 -25.67 -2.10 18.33
CA LEU A 125 -26.08 -1.53 19.60
C LEU A 125 -27.61 -1.49 19.76
N ALA A 126 -28.34 -1.14 18.70
CA ALA A 126 -29.80 -1.18 18.70
C ALA A 126 -30.34 -2.61 18.87
N ALA A 127 -29.73 -3.59 18.21
CA ALA A 127 -30.09 -5.00 18.36
C ALA A 127 -29.81 -5.51 19.78
N TRP A 128 -28.64 -5.21 20.35
CA TRP A 128 -28.28 -5.61 21.72
C TRP A 128 -29.23 -5.02 22.76
N ARG A 129 -29.64 -3.75 22.61
CA ARG A 129 -30.62 -3.12 23.49
C ARG A 129 -32.01 -3.75 23.44
N ALA A 130 -32.38 -4.36 22.31
CA ALA A 130 -33.66 -5.03 22.13
C ALA A 130 -33.62 -6.52 22.53
N THR A 131 -32.45 -7.04 22.89
CA THR A 131 -32.24 -8.42 23.32
C THR A 131 -32.22 -8.49 24.84
N ASP A 132 -32.53 -9.67 25.40
CA ASP A 132 -32.43 -9.90 26.85
C ASP A 132 -31.01 -9.61 27.37
N PRO A 133 -30.83 -8.66 28.31
CA PRO A 133 -29.53 -8.34 28.90
C PRO A 133 -28.76 -9.56 29.42
N ALA A 134 -29.45 -10.60 29.92
CA ALA A 134 -28.81 -11.80 30.45
C ALA A 134 -28.07 -12.63 29.39
N THR A 135 -28.38 -12.43 28.11
CA THR A 135 -27.79 -13.16 26.97
C THR A 135 -26.61 -12.43 26.32
N LEU A 136 -26.39 -11.16 26.70
CA LEU A 136 -25.31 -10.35 26.15
C LEU A 136 -23.96 -10.78 26.74
N SER A 137 -22.93 -10.80 25.89
CA SER A 137 -21.55 -10.94 26.37
C SER A 137 -21.12 -9.67 27.13
N ALA A 138 -20.15 -9.80 28.03
CA ALA A 138 -19.65 -8.66 28.82
C ALA A 138 -19.24 -7.43 27.96
N PRO A 139 -18.57 -7.58 26.79
CA PRO A 139 -18.27 -6.44 25.92
C PRO A 139 -19.51 -5.77 25.32
N GLU A 140 -20.53 -6.55 24.96
CA GLU A 140 -21.79 -6.04 24.40
C GLU A 140 -22.59 -5.29 25.47
N MET A 141 -22.65 -5.85 26.69
CA MET A 141 -23.23 -5.19 27.86
C MET A 141 -22.54 -3.86 28.16
N ALA A 142 -21.20 -3.85 28.16
CA ALA A 142 -20.44 -2.62 28.36
C ALA A 142 -20.76 -1.57 27.28
N ALA A 143 -20.92 -1.96 26.02
CA ALA A 143 -21.32 -1.05 24.94
C ALA A 143 -22.73 -0.48 25.15
N VAL A 144 -23.68 -1.28 25.61
CA VAL A 144 -25.05 -0.85 25.93
C VAL A 144 -25.06 0.13 27.11
N LEU A 145 -24.40 -0.21 28.21
CA LEU A 145 -24.29 0.63 29.41
C LEU A 145 -23.53 1.93 29.13
N GLN A 146 -22.51 1.89 28.28
CA GLN A 146 -21.80 3.10 27.85
C GLN A 146 -22.74 4.06 27.12
N ALA A 147 -23.61 3.54 26.26
CA ALA A 147 -24.57 4.38 25.56
C ALA A 147 -25.67 4.90 26.50
N LEU A 148 -26.09 4.13 27.52
CA LEU A 148 -27.05 4.57 28.54
C LEU A 148 -26.47 5.64 29.47
N THR A 149 -25.20 5.54 29.88
CA THR A 149 -24.55 6.55 30.74
C THR A 149 -24.33 7.88 30.01
N VAL A 150 -24.23 7.87 28.66
CA VAL A 150 -24.26 9.09 27.85
C VAL A 150 -25.66 9.73 27.86
N GLU A 151 -26.72 8.92 27.79
CA GLU A 151 -28.11 9.39 27.87
C GLU A 151 -28.49 9.85 29.29
N ARG A 152 -27.93 9.21 30.33
CA ARG A 152 -28.15 9.49 31.75
C ARG A 152 -26.83 9.86 32.46
N PRO A 153 -26.29 11.06 32.22
CA PRO A 153 -24.96 11.45 32.72
C PRO A 153 -24.90 11.70 34.24
N ARG A 154 -26.04 11.70 34.95
CA ARG A 154 -26.13 11.92 36.39
C ARG A 154 -26.54 10.67 37.17
N ASP A 155 -26.46 9.51 36.53
CA ASP A 155 -26.81 8.21 37.11
C ASP A 155 -25.54 7.49 37.61
N PRO A 156 -25.19 7.59 38.91
CA PRO A 156 -23.98 6.98 39.45
C PRO A 156 -24.05 5.44 39.45
N GLU A 157 -25.24 4.87 39.62
CA GLU A 157 -25.45 3.41 39.52
C GLU A 157 -25.16 2.94 38.09
N GLY A 158 -25.60 3.69 37.07
CA GLY A 158 -25.26 3.40 35.68
C GLY A 158 -23.75 3.40 35.39
N PHE A 159 -22.97 4.29 36.02
CA PHE A 159 -21.52 4.29 35.92
C PHE A 159 -20.85 3.16 36.69
N HIS A 160 -21.42 2.74 37.83
CA HIS A 160 -20.98 1.57 38.57
C HIS A 160 -21.17 0.29 37.73
N ASP A 161 -22.36 0.09 37.17
CA ASP A 161 -22.68 -1.07 36.32
C ASP A 161 -21.79 -1.11 35.07
N LEU A 162 -21.56 0.05 34.45
CA LEU A 162 -20.62 0.17 33.32
C LEU A 162 -19.20 -0.26 33.73
N ALA A 163 -18.76 0.09 34.93
CA ALA A 163 -17.45 -0.31 35.41
C ALA A 163 -17.35 -1.83 35.59
N MET A 164 -18.38 -2.46 36.13
CA MET A 164 -18.44 -3.90 36.30
C MET A 164 -18.45 -4.63 34.95
N ALA A 165 -19.21 -4.13 33.98
CA ALA A 165 -19.21 -4.67 32.62
C ALA A 165 -17.84 -4.49 31.92
N HIS A 166 -17.16 -3.36 32.15
CA HIS A 166 -15.79 -3.15 31.67
C HIS A 166 -14.77 -4.10 32.33
N ALA A 167 -14.90 -4.36 33.63
CA ALA A 167 -14.05 -5.31 34.33
C ALA A 167 -14.27 -6.75 33.81
N ALA A 168 -15.53 -7.15 33.61
CA ALA A 168 -15.89 -8.46 33.06
C ALA A 168 -15.51 -8.64 31.58
N SER A 169 -15.28 -7.55 30.84
CA SER A 169 -14.80 -7.56 29.45
C SER A 169 -13.28 -7.42 29.32
N ASP A 170 -12.54 -7.63 30.41
CA ASP A 170 -11.07 -7.51 30.47
C ASP A 170 -10.56 -6.10 30.06
N ASN A 171 -11.36 -5.07 30.35
CA ASN A 171 -11.02 -3.67 30.08
C ASN A 171 -10.85 -2.88 31.40
N PRO A 172 -9.73 -3.07 32.13
CA PRO A 172 -9.49 -2.43 33.42
C PRO A 172 -9.41 -0.90 33.31
N SER A 173 -8.92 -0.38 32.17
CA SER A 173 -8.85 1.06 31.92
C SER A 173 -10.25 1.69 31.80
N GLY A 174 -11.19 0.98 31.18
CA GLY A 174 -12.60 1.38 31.06
C GLY A 174 -13.29 1.37 32.41
N ALA A 175 -13.08 0.30 33.20
CA ALA A 175 -13.64 0.15 34.53
C ALA A 175 -13.21 1.30 35.46
N ALA A 176 -11.91 1.59 35.51
CA ALA A 176 -11.39 2.70 36.32
C ALA A 176 -11.91 4.08 35.87
N ARG A 177 -12.16 4.29 34.58
CA ARG A 177 -12.76 5.55 34.08
C ARG A 177 -14.22 5.68 34.50
N ALA A 178 -14.99 4.60 34.43
CA ALA A 178 -16.39 4.57 34.80
C ALA A 178 -16.56 4.79 36.32
N LEU A 179 -15.76 4.11 37.15
CA LEU A 179 -15.77 4.31 38.62
C LEU A 179 -15.43 5.73 39.06
N ARG A 180 -14.61 6.47 38.31
CA ARG A 180 -14.33 7.89 38.63
C ARG A 180 -15.53 8.82 38.41
N ARG A 181 -16.57 8.36 37.73
CA ARG A 181 -17.79 9.11 37.41
C ARG A 181 -19.02 8.62 38.17
N ALA A 182 -18.95 7.43 38.78
CA ALA A 182 -19.92 6.94 39.75
C ALA A 182 -19.76 7.73 41.06
#